data_AF-A0A258CSX8-F1
#
_entry.id   AF-A0A258CSX8-F1
#
_cell.length_a   1.000
_cell.length_b   1.000
_cell.length_c   1.000
_cell.angle_alpha   90.00
_cell.angle_beta   90.00
_cell.angle_gamma   90.00
#
_symmetry.space_group_name_H-M   'P 1'
#
loop_
_entity.id
_entity.type
_entity.pdbx_description
1 polymer ?
#
loop_
_entity_poly.entity_id
_entity_poly.type
_entity_poly.pdbx_seq_one_letter_code
_entity_poly.pdbx_strand_id
1 'polypeptide(L)'
;MTDFLQAQADPGSMPAIPIPPPEAPPPAPGEVPPAPPVEMPPDEAPQGIPTEPPQELPPAEPPEAPPATPYDMPPERGPRQPME
;
A
#
# COMPACT_ATOMS: atom_id res chain seq x y z
N MET A 1 -22.66 -46.02 -53.41
CA MET A 1 -22.80 -47.49 -53.44
C MET A 1 -21.84 -48.00 -52.37
N THR A 2 -22.20 -47.86 -51.09
CA THR A 2 -23.05 -48.78 -50.31
C THR A 2 -22.30 -50.05 -49.96
N ASP A 3 -21.76 -50.05 -48.75
CA ASP A 3 -21.39 -51.21 -47.94
C ASP A 3 -21.31 -50.64 -46.52
N PHE A 4 -22.36 -50.38 -45.73
CA PHE A 4 -23.67 -50.99 -45.53
C PHE A 4 -23.69 -52.51 -45.37
N LEU A 5 -22.57 -53.08 -44.94
CA LEU A 5 -22.56 -54.37 -44.28
C LEU A 5 -21.73 -54.27 -42.98
N GLN A 6 -22.50 -54.17 -41.89
CA GLN A 6 -22.31 -55.04 -40.74
C GLN A 6 -21.30 -54.60 -39.66
N ALA A 7 -21.48 -53.38 -39.15
CA ALA A 7 -21.32 -53.18 -37.71
C ALA A 7 -22.50 -53.90 -37.02
N GLN A 8 -22.38 -55.22 -36.82
CA GLN A 8 -23.12 -55.90 -35.77
C GLN A 8 -22.66 -55.25 -34.46
N ALA A 9 -23.37 -54.19 -34.06
CA ALA A 9 -23.25 -53.62 -32.74
C ALA A 9 -23.74 -54.69 -31.76
N ASP A 10 -22.78 -55.37 -31.13
CA ASP A 10 -23.05 -56.16 -29.93
C ASP A 10 -23.80 -55.26 -28.95
N PRO A 11 -24.98 -55.67 -28.44
CA PRO A 11 -25.84 -54.81 -27.63
C PRO A 11 -25.25 -54.43 -26.25
N GLY A 12 -23.98 -54.81 -25.96
CA GLY A 12 -23.22 -54.33 -24.82
C GLY A 12 -21.97 -53.49 -25.16
N SER A 13 -21.61 -53.30 -26.44
CA SER A 13 -20.40 -52.56 -26.79
C SER A 13 -20.64 -51.05 -26.77
N MET A 14 -20.16 -50.41 -25.70
CA MET A 14 -20.04 -48.95 -25.64
C MET A 14 -19.20 -48.46 -26.84
N PRO A 15 -19.55 -47.32 -27.47
CA PRO A 15 -18.73 -46.75 -28.53
C PRO A 15 -17.30 -46.59 -28.01
N ALA A 16 -16.32 -47.04 -28.79
CA ALA A 16 -14.92 -46.90 -28.44
C ALA A 16 -14.61 -45.41 -28.26
N ILE A 17 -14.35 -45.00 -27.01
CA ILE A 17 -13.94 -43.63 -26.72
C ILE A 17 -12.52 -43.48 -27.27
N PRO A 18 -12.26 -42.51 -28.18
CA PRO A 18 -10.92 -42.25 -28.66
C PRO A 18 -10.00 -41.95 -27.48
N ILE A 19 -8.85 -42.62 -27.41
CA ILE A 19 -7.85 -42.35 -26.38
C ILE A 19 -7.25 -40.96 -26.69
N PRO A 20 -7.26 -40.01 -25.75
CA PRO A 20 -6.63 -38.71 -25.96
C PRO A 20 -5.13 -38.88 -26.19
N PRO A 21 -4.48 -37.97 -26.95
CA PRO A 21 -3.04 -38.01 -27.11
C PRO A 21 -2.35 -37.87 -25.74
N PRO A 22 -1.14 -38.44 -25.57
CA PRO A 22 -0.36 -38.23 -24.35
C PRO A 22 -0.13 -36.74 -24.08
N GLU A 23 -0.15 -36.35 -22.82
CA GLU A 23 0.21 -34.99 -22.40
C GLU A 23 1.68 -34.71 -22.74
N ALA A 24 1.98 -33.45 -23.05
CA ALA A 24 3.36 -33.02 -23.25
C ALA A 24 4.17 -33.18 -21.95
N PRO A 25 5.47 -33.53 -22.04
CA PRO A 25 6.33 -33.57 -20.86
C PRO A 25 6.40 -32.18 -20.20
N PRO A 26 6.60 -32.11 -18.87
CA PRO A 26 6.81 -30.84 -18.19
C PRO A 26 8.10 -30.16 -18.70
N PRO A 27 8.19 -28.82 -18.61
CA PRO A 27 9.41 -28.09 -18.96
C PRO A 27 10.60 -28.62 -18.15
N ALA A 28 11.80 -28.54 -18.74
CA ALA A 28 13.00 -28.98 -18.05
C ALA A 28 13.22 -28.11 -16.79
N PRO A 29 13.72 -28.68 -15.68
CA PRO A 29 14.06 -27.88 -14.50
C PRO A 29 14.98 -26.71 -14.87
N GLY A 30 14.51 -25.48 -14.66
CA GLY A 30 15.24 -24.25 -15.03
C GLY A 30 14.74 -23.54 -16.30
N GLU A 31 13.80 -24.13 -17.04
CA GLU A 31 13.07 -23.43 -18.11
C GLU A 31 12.00 -22.52 -17.52
N VAL A 32 12.44 -21.44 -16.88
CA VAL A 32 11.57 -20.31 -16.57
C VAL A 32 11.41 -19.47 -17.84
N PRO A 33 10.18 -19.04 -18.20
CA PRO A 33 10.01 -18.08 -19.27
C PRO A 33 10.79 -16.80 -18.93
N PRO A 34 11.32 -16.09 -19.94
CA PRO A 34 12.03 -14.84 -19.70
C PRO A 34 11.13 -13.86 -18.96
N ALA A 35 11.72 -13.10 -18.03
CA ALA A 35 10.99 -12.07 -17.29
C ALA A 35 10.43 -11.00 -18.27
N PRO A 36 9.25 -10.43 -17.98
CA PRO A 36 8.73 -9.32 -18.76
C PRO A 36 9.70 -8.11 -18.71
N PRO A 37 9.66 -7.21 -19.71
CA PRO A 37 10.44 -5.98 -19.68
C PRO A 37 10.14 -5.15 -18.43
N VAL A 38 11.17 -4.53 -17.85
CA VAL A 38 11.01 -3.58 -16.76
C VAL A 38 10.52 -2.26 -17.33
N GLU A 39 9.38 -1.76 -16.85
CA GLU A 39 8.96 -0.39 -17.14
C GLU A 39 9.83 0.58 -16.34
N MET A 40 10.45 1.54 -17.03
CA MET A 40 11.16 2.61 -16.34
C MET A 40 10.14 3.55 -15.70
N PRO A 41 10.41 4.04 -14.47
CA PRO A 41 9.61 5.12 -13.92
C PRO A 41 9.69 6.36 -14.83
N PRO A 42 8.66 7.22 -14.84
CA PRO A 42 8.71 8.47 -15.59
C PRO A 42 9.87 9.34 -15.11
N ASP A 43 10.50 10.07 -16.05
CA ASP A 43 11.59 11.00 -15.75
C ASP A 43 11.13 12.24 -14.96
N GLU A 44 9.83 12.50 -14.93
CA GLU A 44 9.24 13.63 -14.20
C GLU A 44 9.21 13.36 -12.69
N ALA A 45 9.60 14.37 -11.91
CA ALA A 45 9.43 14.33 -10.46
C ALA A 45 7.95 14.17 -10.08
N PRO A 46 7.64 13.51 -8.94
CA PRO A 46 6.28 13.39 -8.45
C PRO A 46 5.65 14.78 -8.31
N GLN A 47 4.56 14.99 -9.04
CA GLN A 47 3.80 16.23 -8.95
C GLN A 47 3.26 16.39 -7.53
N GLY A 48 3.50 17.55 -6.92
CA GLY A 48 2.94 17.91 -5.61
C GLY A 48 3.87 17.75 -4.41
N ILE A 49 5.15 17.39 -4.60
CA ILE A 49 6.14 17.55 -3.52
C ILE A 49 6.64 19.00 -3.54
N PRO A 50 6.47 19.77 -2.44
CA PRO A 50 7.02 21.12 -2.35
C PRO A 50 8.52 21.10 -2.63
N THR A 51 8.97 21.88 -3.61
CA THR A 51 10.40 22.05 -3.94
C THR A 51 11.09 23.04 -3.00
N GLU A 52 10.30 23.92 -2.39
CA GLU A 52 10.78 24.94 -1.47
C GLU A 52 10.90 24.38 -0.05
N PRO A 53 11.89 24.82 0.74
CA PRO A 53 11.97 24.48 2.15
C PRO A 53 10.73 24.99 2.91
N PRO A 54 10.36 24.35 4.03
CA PRO A 54 9.28 24.85 4.88
C PRO A 54 9.58 26.24 5.42
N GLN A 55 8.54 27.02 5.70
CA GLN A 55 8.69 28.32 6.36
C GLN A 55 9.27 28.13 7.76
N GLU A 56 10.17 29.02 8.15
CA GLU A 56 10.69 29.09 9.52
C GLU A 56 9.53 29.33 10.50
N LEU A 57 9.52 28.57 11.59
CA LEU A 57 8.55 28.77 12.65
C LEU A 57 8.85 30.09 13.37
N PRO A 58 7.83 30.79 13.88
CA PRO A 58 8.07 31.90 14.80
C PRO A 58 8.82 31.41 16.05
N PRO A 59 9.50 32.31 16.79
CA PRO A 59 10.11 31.96 18.06
C PRO A 59 9.11 31.24 18.98
N ALA A 60 9.53 30.14 19.60
CA ALA A 60 8.68 29.35 20.48
C ALA A 60 8.31 30.10 21.77
N GLU A 61 9.13 31.08 22.15
CA GLU A 61 8.93 31.87 23.35
C GLU A 61 8.17 33.15 23.02
N PRO A 62 7.08 33.44 23.76
CA PRO A 62 6.47 34.75 23.69
C PRO A 62 7.47 35.82 24.17
N PRO A 63 7.31 37.07 23.75
CA PRO A 63 8.11 38.17 24.29
C PRO A 63 8.06 38.18 25.82
N GLU A 64 9.18 38.51 26.47
CA GLU A 64 9.19 38.72 27.91
C GLU A 64 8.14 39.77 28.29
N ALA A 65 7.35 39.44 29.32
CA ALA A 65 6.40 40.38 29.87
C ALA A 65 7.14 41.57 30.48
N PRO A 66 6.55 42.78 30.45
CA PRO A 66 7.13 43.93 31.13
C PRO A 66 7.29 43.64 32.64
N PRO A 67 8.28 44.27 33.30
CA PRO A 67 8.46 44.11 34.74
C PRO A 67 7.19 44.53 35.49
N ALA A 68 6.88 43.80 36.56
CA ALA A 68 5.73 44.09 37.40
C ALA A 68 5.79 45.54 37.91
N THR A 69 4.67 46.25 37.79
CA THR A 69 4.53 47.59 38.32
C THR A 69 4.03 47.52 39.77
N PRO A 70 4.18 48.60 40.55
CA PRO A 70 3.57 48.67 41.90
C PRO A 70 2.04 48.48 41.90
N TYR A 71 1.37 48.74 40.77
CA TYR A 71 -0.07 48.47 40.61
C TYR A 71 -0.41 46.97 40.53
N ASP A 72 0.53 46.15 40.07
CA ASP A 72 0.36 44.70 39.97
C ASP A 72 0.63 43.99 41.32
N MET A 73 1.23 44.69 42.27
CA MET A 73 1.52 44.16 43.61
C MET A 73 0.27 44.26 44.50
N PRO A 74 -0.05 43.23 45.29
CA PRO A 74 -1.08 43.36 46.31
C PRO A 74 -0.67 44.46 47.31
N PRO A 75 -1.63 45.23 47.85
CA PRO A 75 -1.31 46.20 48.89
C PRO A 75 -0.61 45.50 50.05
N GLU A 76 0.37 46.18 50.67
CA GLU A 76 1.09 45.63 51.80
C GLU A 76 0.10 45.16 52.87
N ARG A 77 0.05 43.84 53.08
CA ARG A 77 -0.72 43.27 54.16
C ARG A 77 0.05 43.57 55.44
N GLY A 78 -0.43 44.56 56.18
CA GLY A 78 0.08 44.88 57.52
C GLY A 78 0.08 43.65 58.45
N PRO A 79 0.73 43.74 59.62
CA PRO A 79 0.88 42.61 60.53
C PRO A 79 -0.48 41.98 60.86
N ARG A 80 -0.55 40.64 60.73
CA ARG A 80 -1.74 39.87 61.11
C ARG A 80 -2.08 40.19 62.57
N GLN A 81 -3.31 40.60 62.83
CA GLN A 81 -3.79 40.79 64.19
C GLN A 81 -3.95 39.42 64.86
N PRO A 82 -3.62 39.27 66.15
CA PRO A 82 -3.88 38.04 66.88
C PRO A 82 -5.38 37.74 66.90
N MET A 83 -5.73 36.46 66.77
CA MET A 83 -7.09 36.00 66.98
C MET A 83 -7.32 35.90 68.49
N GLU A 84 -8.29 36.64 69.01
CA GLU A 84 -8.76 36.53 70.41
C GLU A 84 -9.59 35.26 70.62
#